data_AF-A0AAW5LBG6-F1
#
_entry.id   AF-A0AAW5LBG6-F1
#
_cell.length_a   1.000
_cell.length_b   1.000
_cell.length_c   1.000
_cell.angle_alpha   90.00
_cell.angle_beta   90.00
_cell.angle_gamma   90.00
#
_symmetry.space_group_name_H-M   'P 1'
#
loop_
_entity.id
_entity.type
_entity.pdbx_description
1 polymer ?
#
loop_
_entity_poly.entity_id
_entity_poly.type
_entity_poly.pdbx_seq_one_letter_code
_entity_poly.pdbx_strand_id
1 'polypeptide(L)' 'MKDIKFRAMRAAGIACFTALVIIGVWVFTTPSDEIVNILTLVGQQVGGGTTYGTFLLSALPPFTGFLVYHIWKWVIK' A
#
# COMPACT_ATOMS: atom_id res chain seq x y z
N MET A 1 -3.88 12.38 25.20
CA MET A 1 -3.44 11.14 24.51
C MET A 1 -4.47 10.52 23.56
N LYS A 2 -5.78 10.56 23.85
CA LYS A 2 -6.81 10.00 22.95
C LYS A 2 -6.90 10.75 21.61
N ASP A 3 -6.84 12.09 21.63
CA ASP A 3 -6.93 12.92 20.42
C ASP A 3 -5.75 12.74 19.46
N ILE A 4 -4.54 12.57 19.99
CA ILE A 4 -3.33 12.32 19.18
C ILE A 4 -3.44 10.96 18.48
N LYS A 5 -3.88 9.92 19.21
CA LYS A 5 -4.11 8.59 18.64
C LYS A 5 -5.24 8.60 17.60
N PHE A 6 -6.30 9.37 17.82
CA PHE A 6 -7.42 9.50 16.89
C PHE A 6 -6.99 10.21 15.59
N ARG A 7 -6.24 11.32 15.69
CA ARG A 7 -5.70 12.01 14.52
C ARG A 7 -4.69 11.15 13.74
N ALA A 8 -3.85 10.39 14.44
CA ALA A 8 -2.92 9.44 13.82
C ALA A 8 -3.65 8.27 13.12
N MET A 9 -4.71 7.72 13.71
CA MET A 9 -5.54 6.70 13.06
C MET A 9 -6.24 7.25 11.82
N ARG A 10 -6.73 8.50 11.87
CA ARG A 10 -7.37 9.15 10.71
C ARG A 10 -6.37 9.41 9.59
N ALA A 11 -5.16 9.86 9.90
CA ALA A 11 -4.09 10.04 8.93
C ALA A 11 -3.67 8.72 8.26
N ALA A 12 -3.54 7.64 9.04
CA ALA A 12 -3.26 6.30 8.52
C ALA A 12 -4.37 5.78 7.60
N GLY A 13 -5.63 6.00 7.96
CA GLY A 13 -6.78 5.65 7.12
C GLY A 13 -6.80 6.39 5.80
N ILE A 14 -6.53 7.71 5.82
CA ILE A 14 -6.44 8.53 4.60
C ILE A 14 -5.31 8.02 3.70
N ALA A 15 -4.13 7.75 4.25
CA ALA A 15 -2.99 7.24 3.47
C ALA A 15 -3.28 5.88 2.82
N CYS A 16 -3.92 4.96 3.54
CA CYS A 16 -4.36 3.68 3.00
C CYS A 16 -5.36 3.89 1.83
N PHE A 17 -6.34 4.77 2.01
CA PHE A 17 -7.33 5.08 0.97
C PHE A 17 -6.68 5.71 -0.27
N THR A 18 -5.73 6.63 -0.10
CA THR A 18 -5.00 7.24 -1.21
C THR A 18 -4.19 6.19 -1.98
N ALA A 19 -3.53 5.25 -1.30
CA ALA A 19 -2.82 4.15 -1.95
C ALA A 19 -3.76 3.26 -2.77
N LEU A 20 -4.95 2.95 -2.25
CA LEU A 20 -5.96 2.18 -2.98
C LEU A 20 -6.44 2.89 -4.24
N VAL A 21 -6.66 4.21 -4.17
CA VAL A 21 -7.06 5.00 -5.34
C VAL A 21 -5.97 4.96 -6.42
N ILE A 22 -4.70 5.12 -6.04
CA ILE A 22 -3.57 5.08 -6.98
C ILE A 22 -3.47 3.70 -7.64
N ILE A 23 -3.56 2.62 -6.86
CA ILE A 23 -3.54 1.26 -7.38
C ILE A 23 -4.74 1.02 -8.31
N GLY A 24 -5.93 1.48 -7.91
CA GLY A 24 -7.14 1.38 -8.72
C GLY A 24 -6.98 2.06 -10.08
N VAL A 25 -6.53 3.31 -10.10
CA VAL A 25 -6.25 4.03 -11.35
C VAL A 25 -5.25 3.25 -12.20
N TRP A 26 -4.14 2.81 -11.61
CA TRP A 26 -3.11 2.07 -12.33
C TRP A 26 -3.64 0.77 -12.96
N VAL A 27 -4.44 -0.01 -12.22
CA VAL A 27 -5.04 -1.25 -12.71
C VAL A 27 -6.01 -0.99 -13.87
N PHE A 28 -6.78 0.11 -13.83
CA PHE A 28 -7.74 0.43 -14.89
C PHE A 28 -7.12 1.11 -16.12
N THR A 29 -5.93 1.70 -16.00
CA THR A 29 -5.24 2.37 -17.12
C THR A 29 -4.21 1.49 -17.83
N THR A 30 -3.78 0.39 -17.22
CA THR A 30 -2.66 -0.45 -17.71
C THR A 30 -3.20 -1.71 -18.39
N PRO A 31 -2.63 -2.16 -19.53
CA PRO A 31 -3.02 -3.40 -20.17
C PRO A 31 -2.72 -4.63 -19.30
N SER A 32 -3.60 -5.62 -19.33
CA SER A 32 -3.54 -6.81 -18.47
C SER A 32 -2.24 -7.61 -18.59
N ASP A 33 -1.70 -7.76 -19.81
CA ASP A 33 -0.44 -8.47 -20.06
C ASP A 33 0.75 -7.79 -19.36
N GLU A 34 0.76 -6.46 -19.33
CA GLU A 34 1.79 -5.67 -18.68
C GLU A 34 1.68 -5.76 -17.16
N ILE A 35 0.46 -5.72 -16.61
CA ILE A 35 0.20 -5.92 -15.18
C ILE A 35 0.77 -7.29 -14.73
N VAL A 36 0.44 -8.36 -15.45
CA VAL A 36 0.92 -9.72 -15.12
C VAL A 36 2.44 -9.80 -15.20
N ASN A 37 3.05 -9.20 -16.22
CA ASN A 37 4.50 -9.20 -16.36
C ASN A 37 5.19 -8.47 -15.19
N ILE A 38 4.73 -7.26 -14.85
CA ILE A 38 5.26 -6.47 -13.74
C ILE A 38 5.10 -7.21 -12.41
N LEU A 39 3.92 -7.77 -12.13
CA LEU A 39 3.69 -8.54 -10.91
C LEU A 39 4.56 -9.80 -10.86
N THR A 40 4.81 -10.44 -12.00
CA THR A 40 5.71 -11.59 -12.06
C THR A 40 7.14 -11.19 -11.75
N LEU A 41 7.63 -10.09 -12.33
CA LEU A 41 8.97 -9.56 -12.03
C LEU A 41 9.13 -9.19 -10.56
N VAL A 42 8.14 -8.51 -9.97
CA VAL A 42 8.14 -8.17 -8.53
C VAL A 42 8.07 -9.43 -7.67
N GLY A 43 7.25 -10.42 -8.06
CA GLY A 43 7.16 -11.71 -7.39
C GLY A 43 8.48 -12.49 -7.42
N GLN A 44 9.22 -12.43 -8.53
CA GLN A 44 10.51 -13.10 -8.66
C GLN A 44 11.56 -12.52 -7.72
N GLN A 45 11.51 -11.22 -7.40
CA GLN A 45 12.43 -10.60 -6.44
C GLN A 45 12.32 -11.20 -5.02
N VAL A 46 11.16 -11.76 -4.69
CA VAL A 46 10.91 -12.44 -3.41
C VAL A 46 10.88 -13.97 -3.54
N GLY A 47 11.34 -14.52 -4.67
CA GLY A 47 11.41 -15.96 -4.93
C GLY A 47 10.09 -16.61 -5.36
N GLY A 48 9.09 -15.81 -5.73
CA GLY A 48 7.76 -16.26 -6.15
C GLY A 48 7.44 -15.93 -7.62
N GLY A 49 6.22 -16.28 -8.03
CA GLY A 49 5.65 -15.87 -9.32
C GLY A 49 4.70 -14.67 -9.18
N THR A 50 3.84 -14.49 -10.18
CA THR A 50 2.84 -13.41 -10.23
C THR A 50 2.00 -13.29 -8.96
N THR A 51 1.63 -14.43 -8.35
CA THR A 51 0.83 -14.49 -7.12
C THR A 51 1.48 -13.74 -5.95
N TYR A 52 2.81 -13.82 -5.85
CA TYR A 52 3.56 -13.10 -4.81
C TYR A 52 3.62 -11.60 -5.11
N GLY A 53 3.74 -11.22 -6.39
CA GLY A 53 3.62 -9.82 -6.81
C GLY A 53 2.24 -9.24 -6.51
N THR A 54 1.16 -9.97 -6.78
CA THR A 54 -0.21 -9.57 -6.42
C THR A 54 -0.36 -9.41 -4.91
N PHE A 55 0.17 -10.36 -4.14
CA PHE A 55 0.15 -10.30 -2.68
C PHE A 55 0.87 -9.04 -2.16
N LEU A 56 2.07 -8.75 -2.69
CA LEU A 56 2.82 -7.54 -2.35
C LEU A 56 2.06 -6.26 -2.72
N LEU A 57 1.45 -6.22 -3.91
CA LEU A 57 0.62 -5.09 -4.34
C LEU A 57 -0.57 -4.88 -3.39
N SER A 58 -1.24 -5.96 -2.97
CA SER A 58 -2.37 -5.90 -2.03
C SER A 58 -1.97 -5.52 -0.60
N ALA A 59 -0.71 -5.78 -0.21
CA ALA A 59 -0.18 -5.44 1.10
C ALA A 59 0.32 -3.98 1.20
N LEU A 60 0.55 -3.30 0.07
CA LEU A 60 1.00 -1.90 0.05
C LEU A 60 0.05 -0.93 0.78
N PRO A 61 -1.29 -0.96 0.60
CA PRO A 61 -2.18 -0.05 1.33
C PRO A 61 -2.13 -0.18 2.86
N PRO A 62 -2.27 -1.38 3.47
CA PRO A 62 -2.15 -1.50 4.92
C PRO A 62 -0.74 -1.19 5.41
N PHE A 63 0.30 -1.50 4.63
CA PHE A 63 1.69 -1.14 4.96
C PHE A 63 1.89 0.38 4.98
N THR A 64 1.34 1.09 4.00
CA THR A 64 1.38 2.56 3.92
C THR A 64 0.65 3.19 5.09
N GLY A 65 -0.54 2.68 5.44
CA GLY A 65 -1.28 3.13 6.62
C GLY A 65 -0.51 2.89 7.92
N PHE A 66 0.14 1.74 8.05
CA PHE A 66 0.94 1.39 9.23
C PHE A 66 2.18 2.28 9.39
N LEU A 67 2.89 2.56 8.30
CA LEU A 67 4.04 3.48 8.29
C LEU A 67 3.60 4.89 8.67
N VAL A 68 2.54 5.40 8.04
CA VAL A 68 2.03 6.74 8.34
C VAL A 68 1.62 6.87 9.80
N TYR A 69 0.94 5.86 10.36
CA TYR A 69 0.61 5.84 11.79
C TYR A 69 1.85 5.96 12.70
N HIS A 70 2.89 5.17 12.43
CA HIS A 70 4.12 5.18 13.24
C HIS A 70 4.91 6.46 13.08
N ILE A 71 5.03 6.99 11.86
CA ILE A 71 5.69 8.27 11.59
C ILE A 71 4.94 9.41 12.29
N TRP A 72 3.61 9.47 12.19
CA TRP A 72 2.80 10.50 12.86
C TRP A 72 2.89 10.42 14.38
N LYS A 73 2.95 9.20 14.93
CA LYS A 73 3.14 8.98 16.36
C LYS A 73 4.52 9.45 16.84
N TRP A 74 5.54 9.39 16.00
CA TRP A 74 6.88 9.92 16.27
C TRP A 74 6.96 11.44 16.14
N VAL A 75 6.29 12.04 15.15
CA VAL A 75 6.30 13.50 14.90
C VAL A 75 5.50 14.29 15.94
N ILE A 76 4.47 13.70 16.54
CA ILE A 76 3.59 14.38 17.53
C ILE A 76 4.00 14.06 18.98
N LYS A 77 5.06 13.27 19.17
CA LYS A 77 5.66 13.06 20.49
C LYS A 77 6.39 14.31 20.94
#